data_AF-A0A3S1D052-F1
#
_entry.id   AF-A0A3S1D052-F1
#
_cell.length_a   1.000
_cell.length_b   1.000
_cell.length_c   1.000
_cell.angle_alpha   90.00
_cell.angle_beta   90.00
_cell.angle_gamma   90.00
#
_symmetry.space_group_name_H-M   'P 1'
#
loop_
_entity.id
_entity.type
_entity.pdbx_description
1 polymer ?
#
loop_
_entity_poly.entity_id
_entity_poly.type
_entity_poly.pdbx_seq_one_letter_code
_entity_poly.pdbx_strand_id
1 'polypeptide(L)'
;ADLVREVIERDGFEDELFDILDAVGKGFSCTEIIWDTSEGQWRPKRLAWRDPRWFVFDQIDGETPLLRDGGQNVPLNPYQWIYHSAKVKSGLPIRGGIARAVAWTFLFKSFTIKDWAIFCEAYGQPLRLGKYDAGASEKDKQILLDAVSNIGVDYAAIVPASMAVEFIKADISGSHGLYKERADWLDQQTSKVVLGQTGTTDAIAGGYAVGKTHDGVREDIEKADGRQIAATLNRDLTRPTVDLNFGPQKKYPRICIGRPEQVDIKSLVDNVTKLVPLGLKVGMSTMRDRIGLPDPAKGEELLVPPKGPAPTDPPDDNPPPSLKPGKAEQTVHSTAGTGNRDAIERSTDAMLADWEPLVSPIVAGLDAEIAAASSVADVKALLANRFAGLDAAALTEMLARSAFAARLAGEADEAL
;
A
#
# COMPACT_ATOMS: atom_id res chain seq x y z
N ALA A 1 26.09 -21.44 10.20
CA ALA A 1 25.08 -20.43 9.82
C ALA A 1 25.49 -19.77 8.51
N ASP A 2 26.79 -19.49 8.35
CA ASP A 2 27.36 -18.81 7.18
C ASP A 2 27.08 -19.55 5.87
N LEU A 3 27.20 -20.88 5.82
CA LEU A 3 26.83 -21.68 4.63
C LEU A 3 25.39 -21.39 4.15
N VAL A 4 24.43 -21.30 5.07
CA VAL A 4 23.03 -21.07 4.71
C VAL A 4 22.82 -19.62 4.26
N ARG A 5 23.57 -18.67 4.83
CA ARG A 5 23.57 -17.28 4.41
C ARG A 5 24.12 -17.14 2.99
N GLU A 6 25.25 -17.77 2.68
CA GLU A 6 25.81 -17.81 1.33
C GLU A 6 24.82 -18.38 0.30
N VAL A 7 24.03 -19.39 0.67
CA VAL A 7 23.02 -19.99 -0.22
C VAL A 7 21.89 -19.02 -0.55
N ILE A 8 21.39 -18.25 0.42
CA ILE A 8 20.28 -17.33 0.20
C ILE A 8 20.74 -15.97 -0.38
N GLU A 9 22.01 -15.62 -0.26
CA GLU A 9 22.61 -14.40 -0.83
C GLU A 9 23.02 -14.55 -2.30
N ARG A 10 22.72 -15.70 -2.92
CA ARG A 10 22.92 -15.93 -4.35
C ARG A 10 22.00 -15.02 -5.18
N ASP A 11 22.55 -14.40 -6.22
CA ASP A 11 21.80 -13.51 -7.12
C ASP A 11 20.49 -14.13 -7.69
N GLY A 12 20.50 -15.43 -8.01
CA GLY A 12 19.33 -16.12 -8.55
C GLY A 12 18.26 -16.49 -7.52
N PHE A 13 18.52 -16.32 -6.22
CA PHE A 13 17.60 -16.79 -5.18
C PHE A 13 16.28 -16.02 -5.16
N GLU A 14 16.27 -14.74 -5.53
CA GLU A 14 15.03 -13.94 -5.58
C GLU A 14 14.05 -14.46 -6.65
N ASP A 15 14.55 -14.79 -7.85
CA ASP A 15 13.74 -15.39 -8.92
C ASP A 15 13.25 -16.80 -8.52
N GLU A 16 14.11 -17.58 -7.86
CA GLU A 16 13.77 -18.90 -7.34
C GLU A 16 12.69 -18.83 -6.24
N LEU A 17 12.69 -17.78 -5.40
CA LEU A 17 11.63 -17.52 -4.43
C LEU A 17 10.30 -17.22 -5.12
N PHE A 18 10.32 -16.45 -6.22
CA PHE A 18 9.13 -16.19 -7.03
C PHE A 18 8.51 -17.49 -7.56
N ASP A 19 9.35 -18.39 -8.08
CA ASP A 19 8.94 -19.71 -8.56
C ASP A 19 8.33 -20.60 -7.45
N ILE A 20 8.84 -20.49 -6.23
CA ILE A 20 8.26 -21.20 -5.07
C ILE A 20 6.90 -20.57 -4.68
N LEU A 21 6.79 -19.24 -4.72
CA LEU A 21 5.56 -18.49 -4.40
C LEU A 21 4.44 -18.62 -5.44
N ASP A 22 4.71 -19.18 -6.62
CA ASP A 22 3.69 -19.63 -7.58
C ASP A 22 2.62 -20.53 -6.93
N ALA A 23 2.96 -21.19 -5.82
CA ALA A 23 2.03 -21.91 -4.96
C ALA A 23 0.85 -21.07 -4.44
N VAL A 24 0.99 -19.76 -4.26
CA VAL A 24 -0.11 -18.89 -3.79
C VAL A 24 -1.26 -18.90 -4.81
N GLY A 25 -0.92 -18.82 -6.09
CA GLY A 25 -1.88 -18.89 -7.19
C GLY A 25 -2.48 -20.29 -7.36
N LYS A 26 -1.62 -21.31 -7.44
CA LYS A 26 -1.99 -22.68 -7.85
C LYS A 26 -2.36 -23.62 -6.68
N GLY A 27 -1.96 -23.27 -5.46
CA GLY A 27 -2.14 -24.03 -4.22
C GLY A 27 -0.87 -24.79 -3.78
N PHE A 28 0.01 -25.13 -4.72
CA PHE A 28 1.31 -25.74 -4.43
C PHE A 28 2.33 -25.43 -5.53
N SER A 29 3.62 -25.54 -5.20
CA SER A 29 4.75 -25.47 -6.10
C SER A 29 5.79 -26.53 -5.70
N CYS A 30 6.42 -27.16 -6.69
CA CYS A 30 7.48 -28.13 -6.52
C CYS A 30 8.73 -27.61 -7.22
N THR A 31 9.79 -27.40 -6.45
CA THR A 31 11.06 -26.88 -6.95
C THR A 31 12.16 -27.88 -6.65
N GLU A 32 12.89 -28.30 -7.67
CA GLU A 32 13.98 -29.27 -7.55
C GLU A 32 15.28 -28.57 -7.16
N ILE A 33 15.96 -29.07 -6.15
CA ILE A 33 17.29 -28.58 -5.74
C ILE A 33 18.33 -29.26 -6.63
N ILE A 34 18.95 -28.48 -7.51
CA ILE A 34 20.09 -28.94 -8.30
C ILE A 34 21.36 -28.71 -7.46
N TRP A 35 21.94 -29.78 -6.96
CA TRP A 35 23.14 -29.73 -6.14
C TRP A 35 24.42 -29.62 -6.99
N ASP A 36 25.33 -28.75 -6.57
CA ASP A 36 26.73 -28.73 -6.96
C ASP A 36 27.56 -29.41 -5.86
N THR A 37 28.45 -30.32 -6.28
CA THR A 37 29.37 -31.04 -5.40
C THR A 37 30.83 -30.91 -5.86
N SER A 38 31.10 -30.04 -6.84
CA SER A 38 32.42 -29.91 -7.48
C SER A 38 33.55 -29.52 -6.53
N GLU A 39 33.24 -28.76 -5.49
CA GLU A 39 34.21 -28.29 -4.49
C GLU A 39 34.28 -29.20 -3.24
N GLY A 40 33.53 -30.31 -3.22
CA GLY A 40 33.49 -31.28 -2.11
C GLY A 40 32.41 -31.02 -1.07
N GLN A 41 31.83 -29.82 -1.05
CA GLN A 41 30.62 -29.47 -0.29
C GLN A 41 29.36 -29.59 -1.16
N TRP A 42 28.22 -29.88 -0.54
CA TRP A 42 26.91 -29.86 -1.18
C TRP A 42 26.35 -28.44 -1.18
N ARG A 43 26.30 -27.80 -2.34
CA ARG A 43 25.74 -26.44 -2.49
C ARG A 43 24.57 -26.45 -3.47
N PRO A 44 23.43 -25.81 -3.17
CA PRO A 44 22.38 -25.60 -4.16
C PRO A 44 22.94 -24.73 -5.30
N LYS A 45 23.08 -25.30 -6.49
CA LYS A 45 23.47 -24.59 -7.71
C LYS A 45 22.33 -23.78 -8.28
N ARG A 46 21.12 -24.32 -8.20
CA ARG A 46 19.89 -23.73 -8.71
C ARG A 46 18.69 -24.44 -8.10
N LEU A 47 17.64 -23.68 -7.81
CA LEU A 47 16.34 -24.21 -7.45
C LEU A 47 15.48 -24.18 -8.72
N ALA A 48 15.25 -25.35 -9.30
CA ALA A 48 14.60 -25.50 -10.59
C ALA A 48 13.09 -25.69 -10.41
N TRP A 49 12.29 -24.70 -10.80
CA TRP A 49 10.84 -24.87 -10.89
C TRP A 49 10.50 -26.03 -11.83
N ARG A 50 9.59 -26.92 -11.38
CA ARG A 50 9.09 -28.04 -12.18
C ARG A 50 7.60 -27.89 -12.39
N ASP A 51 7.17 -28.20 -13.61
CA ASP A 51 5.79 -28.05 -14.03
C ASP A 51 4.85 -28.91 -13.14
N PRO A 52 3.79 -28.33 -12.57
CA PRO A 52 2.82 -29.05 -11.73
C PRO A 52 2.23 -30.31 -12.39
N ARG A 53 2.20 -30.41 -13.73
CA ARG A 53 1.71 -31.58 -14.47
C ARG A 53 2.51 -32.86 -14.20
N TRP A 54 3.75 -32.72 -13.72
CA TRP A 54 4.61 -33.86 -13.37
C TRP A 54 4.28 -34.45 -12.01
N PHE A 55 3.44 -33.77 -11.22
CA PHE A 55 3.11 -34.19 -9.87
C PHE A 55 1.64 -34.61 -9.76
N VAL A 56 1.39 -35.55 -8.86
CA VAL A 56 0.06 -35.93 -8.39
C VAL A 56 0.07 -36.05 -6.89
N PHE A 57 -1.09 -35.95 -6.26
CA PHE A 57 -1.22 -36.24 -4.83
C PHE A 57 -1.54 -37.72 -4.63
N ASP A 58 -1.06 -38.28 -3.52
CA ASP A 58 -1.48 -39.60 -3.07
C ASP A 58 -3.01 -39.64 -2.94
N GLN A 59 -3.62 -40.75 -3.37
CA GLN A 59 -5.07 -40.92 -3.39
C GLN A 59 -5.64 -41.20 -1.99
N ILE A 60 -4.80 -41.63 -1.05
CA ILE A 60 -5.22 -41.96 0.31
C ILE A 60 -5.39 -40.69 1.14
N ASP A 61 -4.35 -39.84 1.21
CA ASP A 61 -4.39 -38.61 2.00
C ASP A 61 -4.79 -37.36 1.19
N GLY A 62 -4.57 -37.35 -0.13
CA GLY A 62 -4.83 -36.20 -0.99
C GLY A 62 -3.89 -35.01 -0.78
N GLU A 63 -2.81 -35.17 -0.01
CA GLU A 63 -1.89 -34.10 0.40
C GLU A 63 -0.42 -34.39 0.08
N THR A 64 0.00 -35.65 0.06
CA THR A 64 1.40 -36.04 -0.19
C THR A 64 1.72 -35.97 -1.69
N PRO A 65 2.70 -35.15 -2.13
CA PRO A 65 3.07 -35.06 -3.53
C PRO A 65 3.89 -36.28 -3.97
N LEU A 66 3.56 -36.81 -5.15
CA LEU A 66 4.20 -37.90 -5.85
C LEU A 66 4.62 -37.42 -7.25
N LEU A 67 5.77 -37.90 -7.73
CA LEU A 67 6.24 -37.67 -9.08
C LEU A 67 5.64 -38.71 -10.03
N ARG A 68 5.15 -38.27 -11.18
CA ARG A 68 4.75 -39.16 -12.29
C ARG A 68 6.01 -39.59 -13.03
N ASP A 69 6.36 -40.87 -12.92
CA ASP A 69 7.51 -41.45 -13.62
C ASP A 69 7.09 -42.74 -14.34
N GLY A 70 7.23 -42.77 -15.67
CA GLY A 70 7.04 -43.97 -16.47
C GLY A 70 5.69 -44.71 -16.31
N GLY A 71 4.63 -44.02 -15.86
CA GLY A 71 3.30 -44.61 -15.60
C GLY A 71 3.08 -45.06 -14.15
N GLN A 72 4.06 -44.86 -13.26
CA GLN A 72 3.94 -45.03 -11.82
C GLN A 72 4.01 -43.69 -11.09
N ASN A 73 3.44 -43.63 -9.89
CA ASN A 73 3.55 -42.48 -9.00
C ASN A 73 4.55 -42.83 -7.91
N VAL A 74 5.68 -42.14 -7.87
CA VAL A 74 6.76 -42.40 -6.91
C VAL A 74 6.91 -41.25 -5.92
N PRO A 75 7.31 -41.51 -4.66
CA PRO A 75 7.59 -40.44 -3.71
C PRO A 75 8.70 -39.51 -4.20
N LEU A 76 8.67 -38.25 -3.77
CA LEU A 76 9.77 -37.32 -4.02
C LEU A 76 11.03 -37.77 -3.30
N ASN A 77 12.17 -37.76 -4.00
CA ASN A 77 13.45 -38.12 -3.42
C ASN A 77 13.80 -37.18 -2.24
N PRO A 78 14.20 -37.72 -1.07
CA PRO A 78 14.63 -36.90 0.05
C PRO A 78 15.77 -35.94 -0.36
N TYR A 79 15.78 -34.74 0.20
CA TYR A 79 16.81 -33.71 -0.01
C TYR A 79 16.97 -33.18 -1.45
N GLN A 80 16.11 -33.59 -2.39
CA GLN A 80 16.13 -33.12 -3.77
C GLN A 80 15.01 -32.10 -4.06
N TRP A 81 14.03 -31.93 -3.17
CA TRP A 81 12.82 -31.18 -3.48
C TRP A 81 12.46 -30.17 -2.39
N ILE A 82 12.04 -28.99 -2.83
CA ILE A 82 11.30 -27.99 -2.04
C ILE A 82 9.83 -28.10 -2.47
N TYR A 83 8.99 -28.52 -1.54
CA TYR A 83 7.54 -28.62 -1.74
C TYR A 83 6.83 -27.54 -0.94
N HIS A 84 6.37 -26.49 -1.61
CA HIS A 84 5.62 -25.42 -0.97
C HIS A 84 4.12 -25.59 -1.21
N SER A 85 3.34 -25.70 -0.13
CA SER A 85 1.88 -25.64 -0.18
C SER A 85 1.43 -24.36 0.51
N ALA A 86 0.92 -23.40 -0.27
CA ALA A 86 0.42 -22.14 0.26
C ALA A 86 -0.95 -22.38 0.92
N LYS A 87 -1.03 -22.13 2.24
CA LYS A 87 -2.25 -22.30 3.03
C LYS A 87 -3.07 -21.02 3.04
N VAL A 88 -3.60 -20.64 1.87
CA VAL A 88 -4.57 -19.55 1.76
C VAL A 88 -5.95 -19.97 2.29
N LYS A 89 -6.29 -21.26 2.15
CA LYS A 89 -7.43 -21.88 2.82
C LYS A 89 -7.10 -23.29 3.30
N SER A 90 -7.89 -23.80 4.24
CA SER A 90 -7.80 -25.18 4.70
C SER A 90 -8.38 -26.18 3.66
N GLY A 91 -7.81 -27.38 3.62
CA GLY A 91 -8.21 -28.49 2.76
C GLY A 91 -7.09 -28.94 1.80
N LEU A 92 -7.49 -29.67 0.77
CA LEU A 92 -6.58 -30.28 -0.21
C LEU A 92 -5.69 -29.23 -0.90
N PRO A 93 -4.36 -29.45 -1.00
CA PRO A 93 -3.42 -28.50 -1.63
C PRO A 93 -3.85 -28.07 -3.03
N ILE A 94 -4.30 -29.00 -3.87
CA ILE A 94 -4.74 -28.71 -5.26
C ILE A 94 -5.97 -27.78 -5.34
N ARG A 95 -6.70 -27.58 -4.24
CA ARG A 95 -7.85 -26.66 -4.15
C ARG A 95 -7.55 -25.40 -3.34
N GLY A 96 -6.31 -25.24 -2.88
CA GLY A 96 -5.88 -24.21 -1.94
C GLY A 96 -5.57 -22.85 -2.58
N GLY A 97 -5.23 -22.82 -3.87
CA GLY A 97 -4.76 -21.60 -4.54
C GLY A 97 -5.85 -20.57 -4.83
N ILE A 98 -5.47 -19.29 -4.84
CA ILE A 98 -6.38 -18.16 -5.08
C ILE A 98 -6.91 -18.11 -6.51
N ALA A 99 -6.19 -18.66 -7.49
CA ALA A 99 -6.61 -18.68 -8.89
C ALA A 99 -7.99 -19.31 -9.07
N ARG A 100 -8.33 -20.31 -8.23
CA ARG A 100 -9.65 -20.95 -8.25
C ARG A 100 -10.77 -20.01 -7.81
N ALA A 101 -10.52 -19.14 -6.83
CA ALA A 101 -11.52 -18.20 -6.34
C ALA A 101 -11.81 -17.10 -7.38
N VAL A 102 -10.77 -16.64 -8.09
CA VAL A 102 -10.87 -15.57 -9.11
C VAL A 102 -11.19 -16.09 -10.52
N ALA A 103 -11.25 -17.42 -10.73
CA ALA A 103 -11.54 -18.00 -12.04
C ALA A 103 -12.88 -17.51 -12.63
N TRP A 104 -13.91 -17.38 -11.78
CA TRP A 104 -15.22 -16.90 -12.21
C TRP A 104 -15.23 -15.40 -12.52
N THR A 105 -14.54 -14.58 -11.74
CA THR A 105 -14.45 -13.14 -11.99
C THR A 105 -13.70 -12.87 -13.29
N PHE A 106 -12.59 -13.59 -13.52
CA PHE A 106 -11.86 -13.56 -14.79
C PHE A 106 -12.75 -13.96 -15.99
N LEU A 107 -13.50 -15.06 -15.87
CA LEU A 107 -14.37 -15.56 -16.95
C LEU A 107 -15.46 -14.54 -17.30
N PHE A 108 -16.19 -14.04 -16.31
CA PHE A 108 -17.26 -13.07 -16.53
C PHE A 108 -16.73 -11.74 -17.05
N LYS A 109 -15.54 -11.31 -16.62
CA LYS A 109 -14.90 -10.11 -17.13
C LYS A 109 -14.51 -10.29 -18.60
N SER A 110 -13.94 -11.44 -18.95
CA SER A 110 -13.55 -11.75 -20.33
C SER A 110 -14.75 -11.70 -21.29
N PHE A 111 -15.91 -12.23 -20.88
CA PHE A 111 -17.14 -12.09 -21.66
C PHE A 111 -17.62 -10.65 -21.75
N THR A 112 -17.58 -9.90 -20.64
CA THR A 112 -17.97 -8.49 -20.63
C THR A 112 -17.12 -7.65 -21.58
N ILE A 113 -15.79 -7.86 -21.59
CA ILE A 113 -14.87 -7.15 -22.49
C ILE A 113 -15.13 -7.53 -23.94
N LYS A 114 -15.37 -8.81 -24.22
CA LYS A 114 -15.71 -9.27 -25.58
C LYS A 114 -16.99 -8.60 -26.08
N ASP A 115 -18.04 -8.59 -25.27
CA ASP A 115 -19.32 -7.97 -25.62
C ASP A 115 -19.16 -6.46 -25.79
N TRP A 116 -18.34 -5.83 -24.96
CA TRP A 116 -18.03 -4.41 -25.09
C TRP A 116 -17.28 -4.10 -26.39
N ALA A 117 -16.34 -4.93 -26.81
CA ALA A 117 -15.65 -4.78 -28.08
C ALA A 117 -16.61 -4.87 -29.27
N ILE A 118 -17.52 -5.87 -29.27
CA ILE A 118 -18.56 -6.01 -30.29
C ILE A 118 -19.50 -4.79 -30.29
N PHE A 119 -19.86 -4.30 -29.10
CA PHE A 119 -20.67 -3.09 -28.98
C PHE A 119 -19.97 -1.87 -29.55
N CYS A 120 -18.69 -1.67 -29.25
CA CYS A 120 -17.89 -0.57 -29.78
C CYS A 120 -17.76 -0.63 -31.31
N GLU A 121 -17.63 -1.83 -31.88
CA GLU A 121 -17.61 -2.04 -33.33
C GLU A 121 -18.98 -1.68 -33.96
N ALA A 122 -20.06 -2.24 -33.44
CA ALA A 122 -21.41 -2.01 -33.96
C ALA A 122 -21.90 -0.56 -33.79
N TYR A 123 -21.61 0.07 -32.65
CA TYR A 123 -22.00 1.46 -32.37
C TYR A 123 -21.08 2.47 -33.06
N GLY A 124 -19.80 2.12 -33.26
CA GLY A 124 -18.86 2.95 -34.01
C GLY A 124 -19.18 3.07 -35.50
N GLN A 125 -19.96 2.14 -36.05
CA GLN A 125 -20.33 2.08 -37.47
C GLN A 125 -21.83 1.83 -37.65
N PRO A 126 -22.69 2.86 -37.51
CA PRO A 126 -24.12 2.68 -37.70
C PRO A 126 -24.46 2.28 -39.14
N LEU A 127 -25.25 1.21 -39.31
CA LEU A 127 -25.79 0.79 -40.60
C LEU A 127 -26.65 1.93 -41.21
N ARG A 128 -26.32 2.32 -42.44
CA ARG A 128 -27.07 3.36 -43.17
C ARG A 128 -28.10 2.66 -44.06
N LEU A 129 -29.38 2.86 -43.75
CA LEU A 129 -30.48 2.24 -44.47
C LEU A 129 -31.23 3.29 -45.30
N GLY A 130 -31.12 3.18 -46.63
CA GLY A 130 -31.96 3.93 -47.57
C GLY A 130 -33.30 3.22 -47.77
N LYS A 131 -34.43 3.91 -47.53
CA LYS A 131 -35.76 3.38 -47.84
C LYS A 131 -36.23 3.99 -49.17
N TYR A 132 -36.76 3.17 -50.08
CA TYR A 132 -37.36 3.64 -51.34
C TYR A 132 -38.79 3.15 -51.51
N ASP A 133 -39.62 3.92 -52.21
CA ASP A 133 -41.03 3.57 -52.45
C ASP A 133 -41.20 2.55 -53.59
N ALA A 134 -42.34 1.85 -53.60
CA ALA A 134 -42.65 0.81 -54.58
C ALA A 134 -42.67 1.32 -56.05
N GLY A 135 -42.80 2.63 -56.26
CA GLY A 135 -42.77 3.28 -57.57
C GLY A 135 -41.41 3.82 -58.01
N ALA A 136 -40.33 3.64 -57.22
CA ALA A 136 -39.01 4.17 -57.54
C ALA A 136 -38.40 3.47 -58.77
N SER A 137 -37.86 4.26 -59.71
CA SER A 137 -37.20 3.71 -60.89
C SER A 137 -35.85 3.08 -60.54
N GLU A 138 -35.34 2.16 -61.38
CA GLU A 138 -34.01 1.55 -61.17
C GLU A 138 -32.89 2.61 -61.13
N LYS A 139 -33.05 3.71 -61.86
CA LYS A 139 -32.10 4.83 -61.82
C LYS A 139 -32.10 5.53 -60.46
N ASP A 140 -33.26 5.72 -59.85
CA ASP A 140 -33.39 6.35 -58.53
C ASP A 140 -32.85 5.44 -57.42
N LYS A 141 -33.07 4.12 -57.54
CA LYS A 141 -32.49 3.13 -56.62
C LYS A 141 -30.95 3.14 -56.67
N GLN A 142 -30.37 3.22 -57.87
CA GLN A 142 -28.92 3.29 -58.03
C GLN A 142 -28.34 4.59 -57.45
N ILE A 143 -28.98 5.73 -57.71
CA ILE A 143 -28.58 7.03 -57.13
C ILE A 143 -28.66 6.98 -55.59
N LEU A 144 -29.70 6.37 -55.04
CA LEU A 144 -29.85 6.20 -53.59
C LEU A 144 -28.77 5.29 -53.01
N LEU A 145 -28.46 4.17 -53.66
CA LEU A 145 -27.40 3.26 -53.22
C LEU A 145 -26.03 3.95 -53.26
N ASP A 146 -25.74 4.67 -54.34
CA ASP A 146 -24.49 5.43 -54.50
C ASP A 146 -24.41 6.55 -53.45
N ALA A 147 -25.51 7.26 -53.15
CA ALA A 147 -25.54 8.29 -52.13
C ALA A 147 -25.30 7.70 -50.72
N VAL A 148 -25.97 6.61 -50.36
CA VAL A 148 -25.82 5.98 -49.04
C VAL A 148 -24.43 5.35 -48.88
N SER A 149 -23.83 4.86 -49.98
CA SER A 149 -22.50 4.27 -49.99
C SER A 149 -21.37 5.32 -49.93
N ASN A 150 -21.56 6.52 -50.49
CA ASN A 150 -20.55 7.58 -50.51
C ASN A 150 -20.51 8.46 -49.24
N ILE A 151 -21.51 8.34 -48.34
CA ILE A 151 -21.59 9.14 -47.11
C ILE A 151 -20.60 8.65 -46.02
N GLY A 152 -19.94 7.49 -46.20
CA GLY A 152 -18.87 7.07 -45.29
C GLY A 152 -18.31 5.67 -45.57
N VAL A 153 -17.37 5.23 -44.72
CA VAL A 153 -16.70 3.93 -44.84
C VAL A 153 -17.60 2.86 -44.21
N ASP A 154 -18.02 1.90 -45.05
CA ASP A 154 -18.69 0.62 -44.78
C ASP A 154 -20.12 0.60 -44.19
N TYR A 155 -20.90 -0.39 -44.70
CA TYR A 155 -22.30 -0.77 -44.42
C TYR A 155 -23.41 0.21 -44.90
N ALA A 156 -23.73 0.11 -46.20
CA ALA A 156 -24.88 0.74 -46.84
C ALA A 156 -25.86 -0.32 -47.39
N ALA A 157 -27.16 -0.14 -47.17
CA ALA A 157 -28.19 -0.99 -47.73
C ALA A 157 -29.40 -0.16 -48.18
N ILE A 158 -30.07 -0.60 -49.25
CA ILE A 158 -31.35 -0.04 -49.68
C ILE A 158 -32.45 -1.10 -49.61
N VAL A 159 -33.62 -0.73 -49.11
CA VAL A 159 -34.79 -1.63 -49.01
C VAL A 159 -36.08 -0.91 -49.43
N PRO A 160 -37.07 -1.62 -50.02
CA PRO A 160 -38.40 -1.06 -50.19
C PRO A 160 -38.98 -0.66 -48.84
N ALA A 161 -39.66 0.49 -48.75
CA ALA A 161 -40.28 0.97 -47.53
C ALA A 161 -41.27 -0.06 -46.93
N SER A 162 -41.94 -0.85 -47.78
CA SER A 162 -42.85 -1.92 -47.37
C SER A 162 -42.18 -3.15 -46.74
N MET A 163 -40.86 -3.30 -46.89
CA MET A 163 -40.05 -4.37 -46.27
C MET A 163 -39.21 -3.86 -45.09
N ALA A 164 -39.34 -2.59 -44.70
CA ALA A 164 -38.61 -2.04 -43.57
C ALA A 164 -39.12 -2.68 -42.27
N VAL A 165 -38.30 -3.51 -41.64
CA VAL A 165 -38.53 -4.03 -40.29
C VAL A 165 -37.97 -3.02 -39.30
N GLU A 166 -38.85 -2.36 -38.54
CA GLU A 166 -38.44 -1.49 -37.44
C GLU A 166 -38.23 -2.32 -36.18
N PHE A 167 -37.00 -2.42 -35.73
CA PHE A 167 -36.71 -2.96 -34.42
C PHE A 167 -37.27 -1.99 -33.37
N ILE A 168 -38.17 -2.48 -32.52
CA ILE A 168 -38.62 -1.75 -31.34
C ILE A 168 -37.41 -1.62 -30.41
N LYS A 169 -36.68 -0.51 -30.55
CA LYS A 169 -35.58 -0.18 -29.66
C LYS A 169 -36.21 0.16 -28.30
N ALA A 170 -35.88 -0.62 -27.28
CA ALA A 170 -35.97 -0.10 -25.93
C ALA A 170 -34.91 1.00 -25.84
N ASP A 171 -35.32 2.25 -25.69
CA ASP A 171 -34.41 3.38 -25.43
C ASP A 171 -33.80 3.21 -24.04
N ILE A 172 -32.83 2.30 -23.93
CA ILE A 172 -32.01 2.14 -22.73
C ILE A 172 -30.90 3.18 -22.82
N SER A 173 -31.22 4.41 -22.40
CA SER A 173 -30.20 5.44 -22.17
C SER A 173 -29.24 4.95 -21.08
N GLY A 174 -27.93 4.99 -21.33
CA GLY A 174 -26.89 4.60 -20.36
C GLY A 174 -26.20 3.24 -20.58
N SER A 175 -26.53 2.48 -21.63
CA SER A 175 -25.99 1.11 -21.82
C SER A 175 -24.47 0.99 -22.07
N HIS A 176 -23.78 2.05 -22.48
CA HIS A 176 -22.35 1.96 -22.82
C HIS A 176 -21.43 1.93 -21.59
N GLY A 177 -21.81 2.63 -20.51
CA GLY A 177 -21.06 2.65 -19.25
C GLY A 177 -21.14 1.33 -18.47
N LEU A 178 -22.24 0.60 -18.62
CA LEU A 178 -22.51 -0.65 -17.89
C LEU A 178 -21.44 -1.72 -18.13
N TYR A 179 -20.89 -1.80 -19.34
CA TYR A 179 -19.80 -2.74 -19.65
C TYR A 179 -18.56 -2.45 -18.82
N LYS A 180 -18.16 -1.19 -18.78
CA LYS A 180 -17.00 -0.74 -17.99
C LYS A 180 -17.28 -0.93 -16.50
N GLU A 181 -18.43 -0.48 -16.00
CA GLU A 181 -18.80 -0.62 -14.59
C GLU A 181 -18.81 -2.08 -14.13
N ARG A 182 -19.33 -3.00 -14.95
CA ARG A 182 -19.30 -4.44 -14.65
C ARG A 182 -17.88 -4.98 -14.67
N ALA A 183 -17.04 -4.59 -15.63
CA ALA A 183 -15.65 -5.01 -15.69
C ALA A 183 -14.86 -4.51 -14.46
N ASP A 184 -15.01 -3.23 -14.12
CA ASP A 184 -14.37 -2.59 -12.96
C ASP A 184 -14.82 -3.26 -11.65
N TRP A 185 -16.12 -3.58 -11.51
CA TRP A 185 -16.62 -4.29 -10.32
C TRP A 185 -16.00 -5.69 -10.16
N LEU A 186 -15.80 -6.42 -11.28
CA LEU A 186 -15.17 -7.74 -11.29
C LEU A 186 -13.67 -7.66 -10.97
N ASP A 187 -12.99 -6.61 -11.44
CA ASP A 187 -11.60 -6.32 -11.08
C ASP A 187 -11.46 -6.02 -9.60
N GLN A 188 -12.34 -5.20 -9.04
CA GLN A 188 -12.37 -4.92 -7.61
C GLN A 188 -12.57 -6.19 -6.77
N GLN A 189 -13.39 -7.15 -7.20
CA GLN A 189 -13.52 -8.43 -6.48
C GLN A 189 -12.21 -9.23 -6.54
N THR A 190 -11.50 -9.18 -7.67
CA THR A 190 -10.20 -9.84 -7.83
C THR A 190 -9.16 -9.19 -6.93
N SER A 191 -9.09 -7.86 -6.87
CA SER A 191 -8.21 -7.10 -5.96
C SER A 191 -8.46 -7.45 -4.48
N LYS A 192 -9.72 -7.60 -4.06
CA LYS A 192 -10.05 -8.02 -2.68
C LYS A 192 -9.55 -9.42 -2.36
N VAL A 193 -9.64 -10.35 -3.31
CA VAL A 193 -9.18 -11.73 -3.08
C VAL A 193 -7.66 -11.83 -3.02
N VAL A 194 -6.95 -11.05 -3.83
CA VAL A 194 -5.48 -11.10 -3.93
C VAL A 194 -4.81 -10.22 -2.87
N LEU A 195 -5.23 -8.95 -2.75
CA LEU A 195 -4.60 -7.94 -1.91
C LEU A 195 -5.35 -7.68 -0.59
N GLY A 196 -6.54 -8.26 -0.41
CA GLY A 196 -7.40 -8.02 0.75
C GLY A 196 -8.16 -6.68 0.73
N GLN A 197 -7.92 -5.83 -0.28
CA GLN A 197 -8.47 -4.48 -0.36
C GLN A 197 -8.49 -3.94 -1.80
N THR A 198 -9.15 -2.80 -2.02
CA THR A 198 -9.27 -2.11 -3.32
C THR A 198 -8.82 -0.65 -3.33
N GLY A 199 -8.69 -0.02 -2.16
CA GLY A 199 -8.50 1.43 -2.04
C GLY A 199 -7.19 1.92 -2.64
N THR A 200 -6.07 1.21 -2.43
CA THR A 200 -4.76 1.66 -2.97
C THR A 200 -4.53 1.24 -4.42
N THR A 201 -5.24 0.21 -4.91
CA THR A 201 -5.10 -0.30 -6.28
C THR A 201 -5.96 0.47 -7.27
N ASP A 202 -7.20 0.78 -6.90
CA ASP A 202 -8.17 1.41 -7.80
C ASP A 202 -8.28 2.94 -7.58
N ALA A 203 -7.34 3.52 -6.80
CA ALA A 203 -7.30 4.94 -6.44
C ALA A 203 -8.66 5.50 -6.01
N ILE A 204 -9.44 4.69 -5.27
CA ILE A 204 -10.77 5.08 -4.79
C ILE A 204 -10.57 6.26 -3.84
N ALA A 205 -11.25 7.37 -4.10
CA ALA A 205 -11.15 8.58 -3.29
C ALA A 205 -11.35 8.26 -1.80
N GLY A 206 -10.26 8.37 -1.03
CA GLY A 206 -10.20 8.10 0.40
C GLY A 206 -9.03 8.86 1.00
N GLY A 207 -9.24 9.52 2.14
CA GLY A 207 -8.19 10.28 2.81
C GLY A 207 -7.01 9.39 3.24
N TYR A 208 -5.87 10.00 3.60
CA TYR A 208 -4.63 9.33 4.01
C TYR A 208 -4.82 8.19 5.04
N ALA A 209 -5.77 8.35 5.97
CA ALA A 209 -6.09 7.32 6.97
C ALA A 209 -6.66 6.01 6.38
N VAL A 210 -7.38 6.09 5.26
CA VAL A 210 -7.93 4.93 4.54
C VAL A 210 -6.80 4.18 3.84
N GLY A 211 -5.88 4.91 3.21
CA GLY A 211 -4.67 4.33 2.60
C GLY A 211 -3.82 3.55 3.61
N LYS A 212 -3.55 4.13 4.79
CA LYS A 212 -2.78 3.47 5.86
C LYS A 212 -3.43 2.17 6.35
N THR A 213 -4.75 2.13 6.43
CA THR A 213 -5.48 0.91 6.84
C THR A 213 -5.37 -0.19 5.78
N HIS A 214 -5.44 0.17 4.50
CA HIS A 214 -5.29 -0.75 3.39
C HIS A 214 -3.87 -1.31 3.26
N ASP A 215 -2.85 -0.48 3.49
CA ASP A 215 -1.46 -0.94 3.52
C ASP A 215 -1.22 -1.93 4.66
N GLY A 216 -1.86 -1.73 5.83
CA GLY A 216 -1.84 -2.68 6.93
C GLY A 216 -2.35 -4.08 6.55
N VAL A 217 -3.46 -4.15 5.80
CA VAL A 217 -4.00 -5.45 5.32
C VAL A 217 -3.02 -6.14 4.37
N ARG A 218 -2.41 -5.37 3.45
CA ARG A 218 -1.40 -5.91 2.53
C ARG A 218 -0.19 -6.44 3.29
N GLU A 219 0.28 -5.71 4.31
CA GLU A 219 1.38 -6.16 5.16
C GLU A 219 1.07 -7.44 5.93
N ASP A 220 -0.16 -7.59 6.43
CA ASP A 220 -0.57 -8.80 7.15
C ASP A 220 -0.54 -10.04 6.25
N ILE A 221 -1.00 -9.90 5.00
CA ILE A 221 -0.91 -10.96 3.98
C ILE A 221 0.55 -11.27 3.66
N GLU A 222 1.37 -10.25 3.40
CA GLU A 222 2.80 -10.44 3.10
C GLU A 222 3.55 -11.13 4.25
N LYS A 223 3.30 -10.72 5.51
CA LYS A 223 3.89 -11.36 6.70
C LYS A 223 3.44 -12.81 6.82
N ALA A 224 2.17 -13.10 6.51
CA ALA A 224 1.64 -14.47 6.54
C ALA A 224 2.31 -15.35 5.46
N ASP A 225 2.47 -14.85 4.25
CA ASP A 225 3.14 -15.55 3.15
C ASP A 225 4.64 -15.73 3.43
N GLY A 226 5.33 -14.68 3.87
CA GLY A 226 6.73 -14.70 4.29
C GLY A 226 7.00 -15.73 5.38
N ARG A 227 6.13 -15.84 6.38
CA ARG A 227 6.21 -16.86 7.43
C ARG A 227 6.07 -18.27 6.87
N GLN A 228 5.16 -18.49 5.92
CA GLN A 228 4.91 -19.81 5.32
C GLN A 228 6.06 -20.27 4.42
N ILE A 229 6.58 -19.40 3.57
CA ILE A 229 7.72 -19.73 2.71
C ILE A 229 8.99 -19.93 3.54
N ALA A 230 9.23 -19.09 4.57
CA ALA A 230 10.35 -19.29 5.49
C ALA A 230 10.27 -20.65 6.20
N ALA A 231 9.08 -21.09 6.62
CA ALA A 231 8.90 -22.43 7.21
C ALA A 231 9.25 -23.54 6.21
N THR A 232 8.87 -23.37 4.94
CA THR A 232 9.14 -24.33 3.86
C THR A 232 10.63 -24.42 3.55
N LEU A 233 11.30 -23.28 3.34
CA LEU A 233 12.75 -23.22 3.11
C LEU A 233 13.53 -23.80 4.28
N ASN A 234 13.10 -23.53 5.52
CA ASN A 234 13.74 -24.13 6.69
C ASN A 234 13.61 -25.66 6.74
N ARG A 235 12.50 -26.20 6.24
CA ARG A 235 12.25 -27.65 6.17
C ARG A 235 13.05 -28.30 5.05
N ASP A 236 13.00 -27.72 3.85
CA ASP A 236 13.42 -28.39 2.61
C ASP A 236 14.74 -27.89 2.02
N LEU A 237 15.21 -26.70 2.38
CA LEU A 237 16.47 -26.14 1.90
C LEU A 237 17.52 -26.11 3.01
N THR A 238 17.18 -25.49 4.15
CA THR A 238 18.13 -25.29 5.25
C THR A 238 18.56 -26.59 5.90
N ARG A 239 17.61 -27.47 6.25
CA ARG A 239 17.93 -28.77 6.86
C ARG A 239 18.77 -29.64 5.92
N PRO A 240 18.39 -29.85 4.64
CA PRO A 240 19.18 -30.69 3.75
C PRO A 240 20.58 -30.12 3.47
N THR A 241 20.70 -28.81 3.28
CA THR A 241 22.01 -28.16 3.09
C THR A 241 22.91 -28.37 4.30
N VAL A 242 22.39 -28.28 5.52
CA VAL A 242 23.19 -28.51 6.73
C VAL A 242 23.50 -30.00 6.92
N ASP A 243 22.51 -30.88 6.74
CA ASP A 243 22.65 -32.32 6.94
C ASP A 243 23.69 -32.92 5.97
N LEU A 244 23.68 -32.51 4.70
CA LEU A 244 24.60 -33.02 3.68
C LEU A 244 26.05 -32.58 3.89
N ASN A 245 26.29 -31.43 4.56
CA ASN A 245 27.63 -30.88 4.76
C ASN A 245 28.21 -31.16 6.15
N PHE A 246 27.36 -31.17 7.19
CA PHE A 246 27.79 -31.26 8.58
C PHE A 246 27.14 -32.42 9.35
N GLY A 247 26.27 -33.19 8.71
CA GLY A 247 25.44 -34.20 9.37
C GLY A 247 24.32 -33.60 10.24
N PRO A 248 23.45 -34.45 10.79
CA PRO A 248 22.31 -34.01 11.60
C PRO A 248 22.72 -33.17 12.81
N GLN A 249 22.08 -32.00 12.96
CA GLN A 249 22.36 -31.06 14.04
C GLN A 249 21.23 -31.02 15.07
N LYS A 250 21.54 -30.72 16.33
CA LYS A 250 20.51 -30.45 17.35
C LYS A 250 19.81 -29.11 17.13
N LYS A 251 20.52 -28.14 16.55
CA LYS A 251 20.02 -26.79 16.25
C LYS A 251 20.42 -26.43 14.83
N TYR A 252 19.43 -26.02 14.04
CA TYR A 252 19.64 -25.54 12.68
C TYR A 252 19.54 -24.01 12.64
N PRO A 253 20.27 -23.33 11.75
CA PRO A 253 19.99 -21.94 11.43
C PRO A 253 18.56 -21.82 10.89
N ARG A 254 17.95 -20.64 11.02
CA ARG A 254 16.60 -20.38 10.52
C ARG A 254 16.61 -19.20 9.56
N ILE A 255 16.08 -19.43 8.37
CA ILE A 255 15.71 -18.40 7.42
C ILE A 255 14.44 -17.73 7.97
N CYS A 256 14.47 -16.41 8.07
CA CYS A 256 13.34 -15.57 8.47
C CYS A 256 13.10 -14.56 7.35
N ILE A 257 11.91 -14.59 6.75
CA ILE A 257 11.52 -13.67 5.67
C ILE A 257 10.40 -12.78 6.20
N GLY A 258 10.60 -11.48 6.08
CA GLY A 258 9.66 -10.45 6.48
C GLY A 258 10.32 -9.09 6.53
N ARG A 259 9.52 -8.02 6.50
CA ARG A 259 10.04 -6.67 6.71
C ARG A 259 10.45 -6.50 8.16
N PRO A 260 11.59 -5.83 8.45
CA PRO A 260 11.85 -5.35 9.79
C PRO A 260 10.68 -4.48 10.22
N GLU A 261 10.15 -4.73 11.41
CA GLU A 261 9.08 -3.92 11.98
C GLU A 261 9.56 -2.47 12.02
N GLN A 262 8.90 -1.57 11.28
CA GLN A 262 9.17 -0.14 11.37
C GLN A 262 8.68 0.33 12.73
N VAL A 263 9.59 0.31 13.69
CA VAL A 263 9.36 0.91 14.99
C VAL A 263 9.38 2.40 14.77
N ASP A 264 8.32 3.09 15.16
CA ASP A 264 8.37 4.54 15.27
C ASP A 264 9.37 4.89 16.38
N ILE A 265 10.61 5.14 15.98
CA ILE A 265 11.73 5.47 16.87
C ILE A 265 11.38 6.70 17.70
N LYS A 266 10.66 7.67 17.14
CA LYS A 266 10.24 8.87 17.85
C LYS A 266 9.27 8.52 18.98
N SER A 267 8.21 7.76 18.67
CA SER A 267 7.27 7.29 19.70
C SER A 267 7.95 6.41 20.76
N LEU A 268 8.88 5.55 20.37
CA LEU A 268 9.64 4.71 21.30
C LEU A 268 10.53 5.54 22.24
N VAL A 269 11.27 6.51 21.69
CA VAL A 269 12.12 7.43 22.47
C VAL A 269 11.27 8.31 23.40
N ASP A 270 10.14 8.83 22.92
CA ASP A 270 9.22 9.64 23.72
C ASP A 270 8.63 8.85 24.89
N ASN A 271 8.21 7.60 24.64
CA ASN A 271 7.68 6.71 25.67
C ASN A 271 8.74 6.36 26.71
N VAL A 272 9.96 6.04 26.28
CA VAL A 272 11.08 5.71 27.18
C VAL A 272 11.46 6.94 28.01
N THR A 273 11.51 8.13 27.42
CA THR A 273 11.82 9.39 28.13
C THR A 273 10.78 9.72 29.20
N LYS A 274 9.50 9.42 28.95
CA LYS A 274 8.42 9.63 29.93
C LYS A 274 8.40 8.56 31.03
N LEU A 275 8.70 7.31 30.70
CA LEU A 275 8.55 6.17 31.62
C LEU A 275 9.80 5.90 32.47
N VAL A 276 11.00 6.26 32.01
CA VAL A 276 12.25 6.10 32.77
C VAL A 276 12.23 6.90 34.10
N PRO A 277 11.80 8.18 34.13
CA PRO A 277 11.60 8.90 35.39
C PRO A 277 10.56 8.26 36.32
N LEU A 278 9.59 7.53 35.75
CA LEU A 278 8.56 6.80 36.49
C LEU A 278 9.02 5.40 36.96
N GLY A 279 10.29 5.04 36.73
CA GLY A 279 10.89 3.80 37.23
C GLY A 279 11.02 2.68 36.20
N LEU A 280 10.72 2.92 34.92
CA LEU A 280 10.97 1.94 33.86
C LEU A 280 12.48 1.74 33.68
N LYS A 281 12.96 0.51 33.88
CA LYS A 281 14.36 0.13 33.68
C LYS A 281 14.56 -0.35 32.24
N VAL A 282 15.19 0.48 31.42
CA VAL A 282 15.53 0.14 30.03
C VAL A 282 17.05 0.06 29.89
N GLY A 283 17.54 -1.02 29.27
CA GLY A 283 18.96 -1.18 28.97
C GLY A 283 19.42 -0.26 27.83
N MET A 284 20.60 0.36 27.98
CA MET A 284 21.17 1.24 26.96
C MET A 284 21.46 0.52 25.63
N SER A 285 21.94 -0.73 25.69
CA SER A 285 22.17 -1.56 24.49
C SER A 285 20.86 -1.86 23.76
N THR A 286 19.80 -2.21 24.49
CA THR A 286 18.47 -2.48 23.92
C THR A 286 17.89 -1.26 23.20
N MET A 287 18.11 -0.04 23.73
CA MET A 287 17.70 1.18 23.03
C MET A 287 18.52 1.40 21.77
N ARG A 288 19.84 1.24 21.83
CA ARG A 288 20.75 1.37 20.68
C ARG A 288 20.43 0.39 19.55
N ASP A 289 20.17 -0.87 19.89
CA ASP A 289 19.73 -1.90 18.95
C ASP A 289 18.40 -1.51 18.25
N ARG A 290 17.45 -0.95 19.01
CA ARG A 290 16.12 -0.61 18.50
C ARG A 290 16.11 0.67 17.65
N ILE A 291 17.03 1.61 17.91
CA ILE A 291 17.24 2.82 17.09
C ILE A 291 18.23 2.59 15.93
N GLY A 292 18.85 1.41 15.84
CA GLY A 292 19.77 1.03 14.77
C GLY A 292 21.18 1.62 14.90
N LEU A 293 21.59 2.01 16.11
CA LEU A 293 22.95 2.49 16.37
C LEU A 293 23.80 1.36 16.96
N PRO A 294 25.02 1.10 16.43
CA PRO A 294 25.92 0.13 17.03
C PRO A 294 26.35 0.56 18.43
N ASP A 295 26.69 -0.42 19.28
CA ASP A 295 27.34 -0.13 20.56
C ASP A 295 28.71 0.53 20.30
N PRO A 296 29.02 1.67 20.96
CA PRO A 296 30.29 2.34 20.74
C PRO A 296 31.46 1.47 21.19
N ALA A 297 32.53 1.45 20.40
CA ALA A 297 33.76 0.74 20.74
C ALA A 297 34.41 1.35 22.00
N LYS A 298 35.24 0.56 22.69
CA LYS A 298 36.03 1.08 23.84
C LYS A 298 36.95 2.20 23.35
N GLY A 299 36.61 3.45 23.67
CA GLY A 299 37.38 4.65 23.32
C GLY A 299 36.87 5.42 22.11
N GLU A 300 35.69 5.07 21.56
CA GLU A 300 35.05 5.83 20.49
C GLU A 300 34.57 7.20 21.00
N GLU A 301 34.78 8.24 20.20
CA GLU A 301 34.39 9.60 20.54
C GLU A 301 32.86 9.72 20.53
N LEU A 302 32.27 10.02 21.69
CA LEU A 302 30.82 10.06 21.87
C LEU A 302 30.28 11.47 21.63
N LEU A 303 29.15 11.56 20.93
CA LEU A 303 28.37 12.80 20.85
C LEU A 303 27.86 13.15 22.25
N VAL A 304 28.39 14.23 22.82
CA VAL A 304 27.93 14.83 24.08
C VAL A 304 27.16 16.12 23.77
N PRO A 305 26.09 16.43 24.54
CA PRO A 305 25.39 17.69 24.38
C PRO A 305 26.37 18.85 24.59
N PRO A 306 26.24 19.97 23.85
CA PRO A 306 27.05 21.15 24.09
C PRO A 306 26.88 21.55 25.55
N LYS A 307 27.99 21.64 26.27
CA LYS A 307 28.03 22.08 27.66
C LYS A 307 27.48 23.50 27.68
N GLY A 308 26.21 23.67 28.10
CA GLY A 308 25.67 24.98 28.42
C GLY A 308 26.59 25.66 29.44
N PRO A 309 26.80 26.98 29.36
CA PRO A 309 27.69 27.68 30.26
C PRO A 309 27.28 27.38 31.70
N ALA A 310 28.26 26.94 32.49
CA ALA A 310 28.07 26.68 33.91
C ALA A 310 27.57 27.96 34.59
N PRO A 311 26.62 27.89 35.55
CA PRO A 311 26.24 29.06 36.33
C PRO A 311 27.47 29.54 37.09
N THR A 312 27.96 30.74 36.75
CA THR A 312 28.97 31.43 37.55
C THR A 312 28.26 32.05 38.75
N ASP A 313 28.65 31.61 39.95
CA ASP A 313 28.28 32.29 41.20
C ASP A 313 28.80 33.75 41.22
N PRO A 314 28.10 34.67 41.90
CA PRO A 314 28.23 36.12 41.70
C PRO A 314 29.31 36.77 42.58
N PRO A 315 29.87 37.92 42.16
CA PRO A 315 30.46 38.90 43.07
C PRO A 315 29.56 40.14 43.26
N ASP A 316 29.54 40.62 44.50
CA ASP A 316 28.72 41.72 45.06
C ASP A 316 28.98 43.15 44.51
N ASP A 317 27.93 43.97 44.69
CA ASP A 317 27.85 45.42 44.92
C ASP A 317 28.17 46.44 43.80
N ASN A 318 27.11 46.88 43.09
CA ASN A 318 26.62 48.27 43.13
C ASN A 318 25.23 48.40 42.44
N PRO A 319 24.23 49.12 43.03
CA PRO A 319 22.88 49.28 42.47
C PRO A 319 22.80 50.53 41.56
N PRO A 320 21.95 50.60 40.50
CA PRO A 320 20.51 50.97 40.63
C PRO A 320 19.63 50.49 39.42
N PRO A 321 18.37 50.96 39.20
CA PRO A 321 17.28 51.35 40.08
C PRO A 321 16.05 50.42 39.96
N SER A 322 15.10 50.60 40.87
CA SER A 322 13.82 49.89 41.00
C SER A 322 12.84 50.14 39.86
N LEU A 323 12.19 49.06 39.37
CA LEU A 323 10.91 49.11 38.65
C LEU A 323 9.95 48.06 39.22
N LYS A 324 8.69 48.51 39.35
CA LYS A 324 7.56 47.94 40.08
C LYS A 324 6.97 46.67 39.44
N PRO A 325 6.14 45.89 40.19
CA PRO A 325 5.72 44.55 39.79
C PRO A 325 4.50 44.58 38.86
N GLY A 326 4.47 43.65 37.90
CA GLY A 326 3.23 43.28 37.21
C GLY A 326 3.43 42.77 35.78
N LYS A 327 3.51 41.45 35.63
CA LYS A 327 2.76 40.60 34.69
C LYS A 327 3.43 39.23 34.60
N ALA A 328 2.66 38.19 34.93
CA ALA A 328 3.02 36.81 34.65
C ALA A 328 2.80 36.58 33.16
N GLU A 329 3.88 36.36 32.41
CA GLU A 329 3.80 35.86 31.04
C GLU A 329 4.08 34.35 31.05
N GLN A 330 3.08 33.61 30.57
CA GLN A 330 3.20 32.19 30.25
C GLN A 330 4.22 32.03 29.14
N THR A 331 5.26 31.25 29.40
CA THR A 331 6.32 30.96 28.43
C THR A 331 5.79 30.00 27.37
N VAL A 332 5.48 30.54 26.19
CA VAL A 332 5.45 29.78 24.93
C VAL A 332 6.90 29.63 24.47
N HIS A 333 7.33 28.41 24.19
CA HIS A 333 8.69 28.10 23.74
C HIS A 333 8.99 28.78 22.40
N SER A 334 9.57 29.97 22.42
CA SER A 334 10.29 30.53 21.28
C SER A 334 11.77 30.13 21.39
N THR A 335 12.24 29.37 20.40
CA THR A 335 13.66 29.11 20.20
C THR A 335 14.35 30.42 19.80
N ALA A 336 14.94 31.10 20.79
CA ALA A 336 15.85 32.21 20.57
C ALA A 336 17.21 31.67 20.09
N GLY A 337 17.29 31.28 18.81
CA GLY A 337 18.54 31.10 18.09
C GLY A 337 18.91 32.41 17.40
N THR A 338 20.05 33.00 17.75
CA THR A 338 20.68 34.13 17.03
C THR A 338 21.32 33.65 15.73
N GLY A 339 20.49 33.26 14.77
CA GLY A 339 20.84 32.96 13.38
C GLY A 339 19.85 33.66 12.46
N ASN A 340 20.28 34.06 11.27
CA ASN A 340 19.50 34.83 10.31
C ASN A 340 18.17 34.12 10.01
N ARG A 341 17.07 34.56 10.64
CA ARG A 341 15.75 33.94 10.53
C ARG A 341 15.22 34.12 9.11
N ASP A 342 14.84 33.02 8.49
CA ASP A 342 14.30 33.02 7.14
C ASP A 342 12.94 33.76 7.08
N ALA A 343 12.46 33.99 5.86
CA ALA A 343 11.20 34.70 5.64
C ALA A 343 9.97 33.93 6.16
N ILE A 344 10.05 32.60 6.23
CA ILE A 344 8.95 31.73 6.67
C ILE A 344 8.81 31.81 8.20
N GLU A 345 9.91 31.77 8.94
CA GLU A 345 9.93 31.92 10.39
C GLU A 345 9.37 33.28 10.81
N ARG A 346 9.76 34.37 10.14
CA ARG A 346 9.21 35.71 10.40
C ARG A 346 7.71 35.82 10.10
N SER A 347 7.24 35.20 9.01
CA SER A 347 5.82 35.16 8.67
C SER A 347 5.02 34.30 9.67
N THR A 348 5.62 33.24 10.19
CA THR A 348 4.99 32.34 11.17
C THR A 348 4.86 33.03 12.53
N ASP A 349 5.89 33.73 12.98
CA ASP A 349 5.87 34.52 14.22
C ASP A 349 4.83 35.64 14.16
N ALA A 350 4.69 36.33 13.03
CA ALA A 350 3.65 37.34 12.84
C ALA A 350 2.23 36.75 12.90
N MET A 351 2.03 35.56 12.32
CA MET A 351 0.76 34.84 12.39
C MET A 351 0.46 34.35 13.83
N LEU A 352 1.50 33.97 14.56
CA LEU A 352 1.43 33.51 15.95
C LEU A 352 1.24 34.65 16.97
N ALA A 353 1.45 35.92 16.59
CA ALA A 353 1.15 37.06 17.46
C ALA A 353 -0.34 37.46 17.38
N ASP A 354 -0.97 37.34 16.20
CA ASP A 354 -2.29 37.91 15.94
C ASP A 354 -3.46 36.90 16.01
N TRP A 355 -3.19 35.61 16.22
CA TRP A 355 -4.24 34.57 16.33
C TRP A 355 -4.94 34.54 17.70
N GLU A 356 -4.25 34.91 18.78
CA GLU A 356 -4.79 34.83 20.15
C GLU A 356 -6.07 35.68 20.33
N PRO A 357 -6.16 36.93 19.85
CA PRO A 357 -7.39 37.73 19.94
C PRO A 357 -8.55 37.16 19.11
N LEU A 358 -8.27 36.45 18.01
CA LEU A 358 -9.26 35.86 17.12
C LEU A 358 -9.86 34.56 17.68
N VAL A 359 -9.06 33.79 18.41
CA VAL A 359 -9.44 32.47 18.95
C VAL A 359 -9.89 32.56 20.41
N SER A 360 -9.46 33.58 21.16
CA SER A 360 -9.85 33.81 22.55
C SER A 360 -11.36 33.78 22.81
N PRO A 361 -12.24 34.40 21.97
CA PRO A 361 -13.69 34.37 22.20
C PRO A 361 -14.31 32.96 22.08
N ILE A 362 -13.65 32.06 21.35
CA ILE A 362 -14.11 30.69 21.09
C ILE A 362 -13.72 29.78 22.26
N VAL A 363 -12.49 29.95 22.77
CA VAL A 363 -11.89 29.06 23.77
C VAL A 363 -12.17 29.54 25.19
N ALA A 364 -12.36 30.85 25.42
CA ALA A 364 -12.65 31.39 26.73
C ALA A 364 -13.96 30.81 27.32
N GLY A 365 -13.81 30.08 28.43
CA GLY A 365 -14.92 29.48 29.17
C GLY A 365 -15.47 28.17 28.58
N LEU A 366 -14.90 27.68 27.47
CA LEU A 366 -15.33 26.45 26.81
C LEU A 366 -15.20 25.23 27.74
N ASP A 367 -14.15 25.20 28.55
CA ASP A 367 -13.86 24.11 29.49
C ASP A 367 -14.98 23.95 30.54
N ALA A 368 -15.52 25.08 31.02
CA ALA A 368 -16.60 25.11 32.01
C ALA A 368 -17.95 24.70 31.38
N GLU A 369 -18.20 25.08 30.14
CA GLU A 369 -19.44 24.74 29.42
C GLU A 369 -19.45 23.28 28.95
N ILE A 370 -18.31 22.73 28.54
CA ILE A 370 -18.16 21.30 28.24
C ILE A 370 -18.33 20.47 29.52
N ALA A 371 -17.79 20.92 30.66
CA ALA A 371 -17.96 20.23 31.93
C ALA A 371 -19.42 20.21 32.43
N ALA A 372 -20.23 21.20 32.03
CA ALA A 372 -21.66 21.27 32.34
C ALA A 372 -22.56 20.50 31.36
N ALA A 373 -22.03 20.04 30.23
CA ALA A 373 -22.79 19.33 29.20
C ALA A 373 -23.03 17.86 29.59
N SER A 374 -24.28 17.44 29.56
CA SER A 374 -24.69 16.09 29.96
C SER A 374 -24.67 15.05 28.84
N SER A 375 -24.46 15.48 27.59
CA SER A 375 -24.40 14.58 26.44
C SER A 375 -23.49 15.10 25.31
N VAL A 376 -23.03 14.18 24.46
CA VAL A 376 -22.22 14.49 23.27
C VAL A 376 -23.00 15.33 22.25
N ALA A 377 -24.34 15.23 22.24
CA ALA A 377 -25.19 16.05 21.38
C ALA A 377 -25.19 17.52 21.83
N ASP A 378 -25.20 17.77 23.15
CA ASP A 378 -25.17 19.11 23.73
C ASP A 378 -23.83 19.81 23.43
N VAL A 379 -22.72 19.07 23.53
CA VAL A 379 -21.38 19.59 23.17
C VAL A 379 -21.31 19.98 21.69
N LYS A 380 -21.90 19.19 20.79
CA LYS A 380 -21.95 19.51 19.36
C LYS A 380 -22.77 20.76 19.07
N ALA A 381 -23.92 20.91 19.73
CA ALA A 381 -24.77 22.10 19.58
C ALA A 381 -24.09 23.36 20.13
N LEU A 382 -23.40 23.23 21.28
CA LEU A 382 -22.62 24.30 21.90
C LEU A 382 -21.51 24.80 20.97
N LEU A 383 -20.71 23.87 20.43
CA LEU A 383 -19.64 24.20 19.49
C LEU A 383 -20.22 24.87 18.24
N ALA A 384 -21.28 24.30 17.64
CA ALA A 384 -21.90 24.87 16.45
C ALA A 384 -22.37 26.33 16.65
N ASN A 385 -22.94 26.65 17.82
CA ASN A 385 -23.35 28.02 18.15
C ASN A 385 -22.17 28.98 18.34
N ARG A 386 -21.06 28.51 18.94
CA ARG A 386 -19.86 29.35 19.11
C ARG A 386 -19.13 29.59 17.79
N PHE A 387 -19.14 28.63 16.88
CA PHE A 387 -18.60 28.78 15.53
C PHE A 387 -19.48 29.65 14.60
N ALA A 388 -20.77 29.86 14.93
CA ALA A 388 -21.65 30.70 14.12
C ALA A 388 -21.33 32.21 14.21
N GLY A 389 -20.65 32.65 15.26
CA GLY A 389 -20.23 34.04 15.46
C GLY A 389 -18.83 34.37 14.92
N LEU A 390 -18.17 33.42 14.26
CA LEU A 390 -16.83 33.60 13.73
C LEU A 390 -16.87 34.47 12.47
N ASP A 391 -16.20 35.62 12.52
CA ASP A 391 -15.91 36.40 11.32
C ASP A 391 -14.84 35.67 10.50
N ALA A 392 -15.31 34.80 9.61
CA ALA A 392 -14.45 34.06 8.69
C ALA A 392 -13.65 34.99 7.76
N ALA A 393 -14.06 36.25 7.58
CA ALA A 393 -13.35 37.22 6.76
C ALA A 393 -11.99 37.60 7.37
N ALA A 394 -11.91 37.82 8.69
CA ALA A 394 -10.66 38.15 9.37
C ALA A 394 -9.63 37.02 9.30
N LEU A 395 -10.07 35.76 9.46
CA LEU A 395 -9.20 34.59 9.34
C LEU A 395 -8.72 34.39 7.89
N THR A 396 -9.62 34.62 6.92
CA THR A 396 -9.30 34.53 5.49
C THR A 396 -8.31 35.62 5.07
N GLU A 397 -8.45 36.83 5.59
CA GLU A 397 -7.53 37.94 5.32
C GLU A 397 -6.14 37.68 5.89
N MET A 398 -6.05 37.15 7.12
CA MET A 398 -4.77 36.77 7.74
C MET A 398 -4.05 35.68 6.95
N LEU A 399 -4.78 34.63 6.51
CA LEU A 399 -4.23 33.55 5.67
C LEU A 399 -3.85 34.05 4.26
N ALA A 400 -4.60 34.98 3.69
CA ALA A 400 -4.29 35.55 2.39
C ALA A 400 -3.01 36.40 2.44
N ARG A 401 -2.82 37.19 3.51
CA ARG A 401 -1.60 38.00 3.72
C ARG A 401 -0.36 37.12 3.93
N SER A 402 -0.48 36.03 4.69
CA SER A 402 0.66 35.12 4.92
C SER A 402 1.03 34.32 3.67
N ALA A 403 0.03 33.81 2.93
CA ALA A 403 0.28 33.14 1.66
C ALA A 403 0.91 34.09 0.61
N PHE A 404 0.49 35.36 0.60
CA PHE A 404 1.08 36.37 -0.26
C PHE A 404 2.53 36.69 0.14
N ALA A 405 2.81 36.87 1.43
CA ALA A 405 4.16 37.12 1.94
C ALA A 405 5.13 35.96 1.66
N ALA A 406 4.67 34.71 1.86
CA ALA A 406 5.45 33.51 1.56
C ALA A 406 5.75 33.38 0.06
N ARG A 407 4.79 33.74 -0.80
CA ARG A 407 5.01 33.75 -2.26
C ARG A 407 6.01 34.83 -2.68
N LEU A 408 5.92 36.02 -2.10
CA LEU A 408 6.82 37.13 -2.41
C LEU A 408 8.26 36.83 -1.97
N ALA A 409 8.44 36.17 -0.83
CA ALA A 409 9.74 35.69 -0.35
C ALA A 409 10.35 34.64 -1.30
N GLY A 410 9.53 33.71 -1.80
CA GLY A 410 9.97 32.72 -2.78
C GLY A 410 10.29 33.29 -4.17
N GLU A 411 9.61 34.36 -4.60
CA GLU A 411 9.89 35.04 -5.87
C GLU A 411 11.11 36.01 -5.76
N ALA A 412 11.44 36.47 -4.55
CA ALA A 412 12.56 37.38 -4.29
C ALA A 412 13.90 36.67 -4.00
N ASP A 413 13.95 35.33 -4.07
CA ASP A 413 15.13 34.49 -3.79
C ASP A 413 15.76 34.80 -2.40
N GLU A 414 14.92 35.17 -1.42
CA GLU A 414 15.34 35.27 -0.03
C GLU A 414 15.68 33.87 0.50
N ALA A 415 16.71 33.75 1.33
CA ALA A 415 17.06 32.49 1.97
C ALA A 415 15.86 31.98 2.79
N LEU A 416 15.28 30.87 2.32
CA LEU A 416 14.20 30.11 2.96
C LEU A 416 14.74 29.15 4.01
#